data_AF-A0A372JFQ0-F1
#
_entry.id   AF-A0A372JFQ0-F1
#
_cell.length_a   1.000
_cell.length_b   1.000
_cell.length_c   1.000
_cell.angle_alpha   90.00
_cell.angle_beta   90.00
_cell.angle_gamma   90.00
#
_symmetry.space_group_name_H-M   'P 1'
#
loop_
_entity.id
_entity.type
_entity.pdbx_description
1 polymer ?
#
loop_
_entity_poly.entity_id
_entity_poly.type
_entity_poly.pdbx_seq_one_letter_code
_entity_poly.pdbx_strand_id
1 'polypeptide(L)'
;DAVTALEPRRVAGRSADGLRVTPADRDTTVGAVDVWSDPSTGVPLEVRVLPRGATRPALTTRFLEFAAGRPAESEIAPRPARGLVRSTVDAPDLLSRLVAFTNRRLPDRLAGRPALPGTASVASIRGYTGGFSSLAVAPLPPRYGQRLVATAQEAGAAVTPLRVGGGPGRGEFLMLTTPLLTAMLFHADTGVTFLLAGAVRPEVLRGAAAELAA
;
A
#
# COMPACT_ATOMS: atom_id res chain seq x y z
N ASP A 1 -3.53 5.30 18.76
CA ASP A 1 -2.20 5.84 18.47
C ASP A 1 -1.85 6.94 19.45
N ALA A 2 -0.56 7.10 19.76
CA ALA A 2 -0.09 8.17 20.64
C ALA A 2 0.30 9.40 19.81
N VAL A 3 -0.04 10.58 20.32
CA VAL A 3 0.28 11.86 19.65
C VAL A 3 1.09 12.72 20.61
N THR A 4 2.19 13.28 20.11
CA THR A 4 3.06 14.20 20.87
C THR A 4 3.36 15.43 20.04
N ALA A 5 3.47 16.59 20.68
CA ALA A 5 3.90 17.81 20.02
C ALA A 5 5.35 17.69 19.51
N LEU A 6 5.64 18.36 18.40
CA LEU A 6 6.99 18.60 17.90
C LEU A 6 7.22 20.11 17.87
N GLU A 7 8.49 20.51 17.89
CA GLU A 7 8.86 21.91 17.70
C GLU A 7 8.30 22.44 16.36
N PRO A 8 7.71 23.64 16.35
CA PRO A 8 7.27 24.31 15.14
C PRO A 8 8.41 24.49 14.12
N ARG A 9 8.07 24.50 12.83
CA ARG A 9 9.04 24.67 11.75
C ARG A 9 8.53 25.65 10.70
N ARG A 10 9.47 26.30 9.99
CA ARG A 10 9.12 27.06 8.79
C ARG A 10 9.08 26.15 7.56
N VAL A 11 7.92 26.03 6.92
CA VAL A 11 7.70 25.22 5.71
C VAL A 11 6.91 26.06 4.70
N ALA A 12 7.34 26.09 3.43
CA ALA A 12 6.70 26.89 2.39
C ALA A 12 6.48 28.37 2.77
N GLY A 13 7.44 28.97 3.50
CA GLY A 13 7.34 30.35 4.00
C GLY A 13 6.45 30.55 5.23
N ARG A 14 5.79 29.52 5.75
CA ARG A 14 4.82 29.60 6.84
C ARG A 14 5.33 28.96 8.13
N SER A 15 4.90 29.49 9.27
CA SER A 15 5.13 28.85 10.57
C SER A 15 4.15 27.70 10.70
N ALA A 16 4.66 26.47 10.82
CA ALA A 16 3.87 25.25 10.85
C ALA A 16 4.02 24.55 12.20
N ASP A 17 2.89 24.21 12.81
CA ASP A 17 2.83 23.51 14.09
C ASP A 17 3.07 22.01 13.86
N GLY A 18 3.95 21.44 14.68
CA GLY A 18 4.43 20.07 14.52
C GLY A 18 3.73 19.10 15.47
N LEU A 19 3.40 17.91 14.96
CA LEU A 19 2.98 16.77 15.76
C LEU A 19 3.62 15.48 15.25
N ARG A 20 3.80 14.53 16.15
CA ARG A 20 4.22 13.15 15.86
C ARG A 20 3.10 12.20 16.23
N VAL A 21 2.72 11.35 15.29
CA VAL A 21 1.83 10.20 15.50
C VAL A 21 2.68 8.93 15.61
N THR A 22 2.56 8.22 16.72
CA THR A 22 3.20 6.90 16.91
C THR A 22 2.13 5.82 16.84
N PRO A 23 2.16 4.95 15.79
CA PRO A 23 1.19 3.88 15.65
C PRO A 23 1.28 2.90 16.82
N ALA A 24 0.13 2.60 17.44
CA ALA A 24 0.01 1.63 18.52
C ALA A 24 0.05 0.18 17.99
N ASP A 25 -0.37 -0.01 16.73
CA ASP A 25 -0.30 -1.30 16.07
C ASP A 25 1.16 -1.74 15.90
N ARG A 26 1.47 -2.93 16.43
CA ARG A 26 2.81 -3.50 16.34
C ARG A 26 3.06 -4.12 14.97
N ASP A 27 2.02 -4.41 14.20
CA ASP A 27 2.10 -5.05 12.90
C ASP A 27 2.61 -4.14 11.79
N THR A 28 2.59 -2.82 11.99
CA THR A 28 3.14 -1.88 11.01
C THR A 28 4.65 -1.72 11.11
N THR A 29 5.27 -1.59 9.95
CA THR A 29 6.66 -1.13 9.76
C THR A 29 6.81 0.37 9.99
N VAL A 30 5.73 1.14 10.07
CA VAL A 30 5.76 2.57 10.42
C VAL A 30 6.00 2.72 11.92
N GLY A 31 7.08 3.44 12.26
CA GLY A 31 7.44 3.78 13.64
C GLY A 31 6.81 5.08 14.10
N ALA A 32 6.84 6.09 13.23
CA ALA A 32 6.25 7.40 13.51
C ALA A 32 5.89 8.11 12.20
N VAL A 33 4.92 9.01 12.29
CA VAL A 33 4.61 9.99 11.25
C VAL A 33 4.69 11.38 11.86
N ASP A 34 5.61 12.19 11.36
CA ASP A 34 5.73 13.60 11.75
C ASP A 34 4.97 14.44 10.74
N VAL A 35 4.15 15.35 11.23
CA VAL A 35 3.33 16.24 10.42
C VAL A 35 3.55 17.67 10.91
N TRP A 36 3.89 18.57 10.00
CA TRP A 36 3.89 20.00 10.24
C TRP A 36 2.78 20.64 9.42
N SER A 37 1.81 21.24 10.08
CA SER A 37 0.61 21.80 9.45
C SER A 37 0.56 23.33 9.58
N ASP A 38 -0.02 23.98 8.58
CA ASP A 38 -0.36 25.40 8.68
C ASP A 38 -1.44 25.60 9.75
N PRO A 39 -1.21 26.41 10.80
CA PRO A 39 -2.15 26.54 11.92
C PRO A 39 -3.47 27.20 11.52
N SER A 40 -3.50 27.99 10.45
CA SER A 40 -4.73 28.67 9.99
C SER A 40 -5.67 27.76 9.21
N THR A 41 -5.14 26.78 8.47
CA THR A 41 -5.93 25.92 7.56
C THR A 41 -5.95 24.45 7.97
N GLY A 42 -5.02 24.01 8.83
CA GLY A 42 -4.80 22.62 9.19
C GLY A 42 -4.12 21.79 8.08
N VAL A 43 -3.79 22.38 6.93
CA VAL A 43 -3.17 21.68 5.81
C VAL A 43 -1.77 21.21 6.20
N PRO A 44 -1.44 19.91 6.04
CA PRO A 44 -0.10 19.40 6.30
C PRO A 44 0.87 19.90 5.23
N LEU A 45 1.78 20.80 5.64
CA LEU A 45 2.78 21.40 4.76
C LEU A 45 4.00 20.49 4.59
N GLU A 46 4.32 19.68 5.59
CA GLU A 46 5.36 18.65 5.51
C GLU A 46 4.93 17.40 6.27
N VAL A 47 5.14 16.24 5.65
CA VAL A 47 4.91 14.92 6.28
C VAL A 47 6.16 14.07 6.11
N ARG A 48 6.61 13.47 7.21
CA ARG A 48 7.70 12.50 7.24
C ARG A 48 7.23 11.18 7.80
N VAL A 49 7.55 10.10 7.11
CA VAL A 49 7.25 8.74 7.56
C VAL A 49 8.54 8.07 7.98
N LEU A 50 8.63 7.72 9.26
CA LEU A 50 9.78 7.07 9.86
C LEU A 50 9.51 5.57 9.99
N PRO A 51 10.41 4.72 9.46
CA PRO A 51 10.38 3.30 9.77
C PRO A 51 10.49 3.02 11.27
N ARG A 52 9.90 1.93 11.71
CA ARG A 52 9.98 1.45 13.08
C ARG A 52 11.44 1.14 13.42
N GLY A 53 11.91 1.72 14.53
CA GLY A 53 13.31 1.60 14.97
C GLY A 53 14.31 2.49 14.22
N ALA A 54 13.86 3.28 13.24
CA ALA A 54 14.72 4.20 12.52
C ALA A 54 14.56 5.64 13.03
N THR A 55 15.66 6.41 12.92
CA THR A 55 15.69 7.84 13.24
C THR A 55 15.64 8.74 12.01
N ARG A 56 15.85 8.16 10.81
CA ARG A 56 15.76 8.87 9.53
C ARG A 56 14.44 8.55 8.83
N PRO A 57 13.77 9.55 8.24
CA PRO A 57 12.56 9.30 7.47
C PRO A 57 12.90 8.54 6.19
N ALA A 58 12.04 7.58 5.84
CA ALA A 58 12.13 6.87 4.57
C ALA A 58 11.28 7.53 3.47
N LEU A 59 10.28 8.33 3.86
CA LEU A 59 9.51 9.16 2.94
C LEU A 59 9.34 10.55 3.54
N THR A 60 9.55 11.58 2.71
CA THR A 60 9.28 12.98 3.06
C THR A 60 8.54 13.62 1.91
N THR A 61 7.40 14.25 2.21
CA THR A 61 6.69 15.15 1.30
C THR A 61 6.64 16.53 1.93
N ARG A 62 6.88 17.57 1.13
CA ARG A 62 6.83 18.95 1.61
C ARG A 62 6.38 19.89 0.49
N PHE A 63 5.60 20.89 0.86
CA PHE A 63 5.34 22.03 0.00
C PHE A 63 6.58 22.92 -0.08
N LEU A 64 6.90 23.35 -1.30
CA LEU A 64 7.90 24.40 -1.52
C LEU A 64 7.26 25.78 -1.43
N GLU A 65 6.02 25.88 -1.90
CA GLU A 65 5.17 27.07 -1.87
C GLU A 65 3.74 26.66 -1.50
N PHE A 66 3.05 27.50 -0.73
CA PHE A 66 1.65 27.26 -0.35
C PHE A 66 0.90 28.59 -0.21
N ALA A 67 -0.17 28.72 -0.97
CA ALA A 67 -1.12 29.82 -0.86
C ALA A 67 -2.47 29.28 -0.38
N ALA A 68 -2.93 29.79 0.76
CA ALA A 68 -4.27 29.51 1.27
C ALA A 68 -5.28 30.39 0.52
N GLY A 69 -5.84 29.88 -0.56
CA GLY A 69 -6.84 30.56 -1.37
C GLY A 69 -7.58 29.58 -2.26
N ARG A 70 -8.84 29.89 -2.59
CA ARG A 70 -9.57 29.14 -3.61
C ARG A 70 -8.94 29.46 -4.99
N PRO A 71 -8.46 28.46 -5.74
CA PRO A 71 -7.98 28.69 -7.10
C PRO A 71 -9.10 29.22 -8.00
N ALA A 72 -8.74 29.99 -9.03
CA ALA A 72 -9.71 30.37 -10.04
C ALA A 72 -10.20 29.11 -10.81
N GLU A 73 -11.44 29.12 -11.27
CA GLU A 73 -12.02 27.97 -12.00
C GLU A 73 -11.17 27.59 -13.24
N SER A 74 -10.62 28.60 -13.91
CA SER A 74 -9.71 28.40 -15.05
C SER A 74 -8.39 27.69 -14.70
N GLU A 75 -7.95 27.73 -13.44
CA GLU A 75 -6.73 27.06 -12.97
C GLU A 75 -6.93 25.57 -12.72
N ILE A 76 -8.14 25.17 -12.31
CA ILE A 76 -8.48 23.77 -12.03
C ILE A 76 -9.19 23.08 -13.20
N ALA A 77 -9.65 23.84 -14.19
CA ALA A 77 -10.21 23.29 -15.42
C ALA A 77 -9.14 22.47 -16.16
N PRO A 78 -9.37 21.16 -16.41
CA PRO A 78 -8.43 20.37 -17.19
C PRO A 78 -8.18 21.00 -18.55
N ARG A 79 -6.91 21.17 -18.93
CA ARG A 79 -6.51 21.68 -20.26
C ARG A 79 -5.75 20.58 -21.03
N PRO A 80 -6.46 19.65 -21.68
CA PRO A 80 -5.82 18.60 -22.46
C PRO A 80 -4.95 19.19 -23.57
N ALA A 81 -3.74 18.65 -23.72
CA ALA A 81 -2.83 19.04 -24.78
C ALA A 81 -3.47 18.84 -26.16
N ARG A 82 -3.02 19.60 -27.15
CA ARG A 82 -3.42 19.38 -28.55
C ARG A 82 -3.01 17.96 -28.96
N GLY A 83 -3.94 17.21 -29.54
CA GLY A 83 -3.74 15.81 -29.96
C GLY A 83 -4.03 14.75 -28.91
N LEU A 84 -4.43 15.12 -27.68
CA LEU A 84 -4.86 14.14 -26.68
C LEU A 84 -6.18 13.52 -27.12
N VAL A 85 -6.16 12.23 -27.45
CA VAL A 85 -7.38 11.45 -27.71
C VAL A 85 -8.14 11.35 -26.39
N ARG A 86 -9.32 11.97 -26.34
CA ARG A 86 -10.23 11.85 -25.21
C ARG A 86 -11.18 10.70 -25.54
N SER A 87 -11.16 9.66 -24.72
CA SER A 87 -12.21 8.66 -24.70
C SER A 87 -13.05 8.87 -23.45
N THR A 88 -14.36 8.95 -23.63
CA THR A 88 -15.31 8.75 -22.54
C THR A 88 -15.59 7.26 -22.53
N VAL A 89 -15.18 6.57 -21.47
CA VAL A 89 -15.46 5.15 -21.28
C VAL A 89 -16.49 5.04 -20.18
N ASP A 90 -17.61 4.38 -20.46
CA ASP A 90 -18.53 3.99 -19.40
C ASP A 90 -17.76 3.07 -18.45
N ALA A 91 -17.64 3.47 -17.18
CA ALA A 91 -16.90 2.76 -16.14
C ALA A 91 -17.12 1.22 -16.13
N PRO A 92 -18.30 0.67 -16.47
CA PRO A 92 -18.51 -0.77 -16.63
C PRO A 92 -17.53 -1.49 -17.57
N ASP A 93 -17.10 -0.90 -18.71
CA ASP A 93 -16.28 -1.61 -19.71
C ASP A 93 -14.84 -1.82 -19.23
N LEU A 94 -14.21 -0.80 -18.62
CA LEU A 94 -12.86 -0.95 -18.04
C LEU A 94 -12.85 -1.97 -16.90
N LEU A 95 -13.86 -1.92 -16.03
CA LEU A 95 -14.01 -2.86 -14.92
C LEU A 95 -14.21 -4.29 -15.44
N SER A 96 -15.02 -4.49 -16.48
CA SER A 96 -15.30 -5.80 -17.08
C SER A 96 -14.06 -6.43 -17.72
N ARG A 97 -13.23 -5.64 -18.41
CA ARG A 97 -11.99 -6.13 -19.04
C ARG A 97 -10.92 -6.50 -18.02
N LEU A 98 -10.88 -5.81 -16.88
CA LEU A 98 -9.96 -6.10 -15.78
C LEU A 98 -10.40 -7.39 -15.05
N VAL A 99 -11.69 -7.54 -14.72
CA VAL A 99 -12.24 -8.73 -14.03
C VAL A 99 -12.01 -10.03 -14.81
N ALA A 100 -11.99 -9.98 -16.14
CA ALA A 100 -11.82 -11.14 -17.01
C ALA A 100 -10.53 -11.95 -16.76
N PHE A 101 -9.49 -11.35 -16.17
CA PHE A 101 -8.21 -12.02 -15.97
C PHE A 101 -8.11 -12.86 -14.69
N THR A 102 -9.04 -12.69 -13.74
CA THR A 102 -8.90 -13.23 -12.38
C THR A 102 -10.27 -13.41 -11.71
N ASN A 103 -10.96 -14.52 -11.99
CA ASN A 103 -12.28 -14.85 -11.41
C ASN A 103 -12.23 -15.33 -9.94
N ARG A 104 -11.17 -14.99 -9.19
CA ARG A 104 -10.96 -15.49 -7.82
C ARG A 104 -11.46 -14.48 -6.78
N ARG A 105 -12.42 -14.90 -5.96
CA ARG A 105 -12.92 -14.13 -4.83
C ARG A 105 -11.89 -14.17 -3.69
N LEU A 106 -11.30 -13.03 -3.37
CA LEU A 106 -10.45 -12.90 -2.18
C LEU A 106 -11.30 -12.87 -0.89
N PRO A 107 -10.78 -13.37 0.25
CA PRO A 107 -11.49 -13.38 1.53
C PRO A 107 -12.00 -12.01 1.99
N ASP A 108 -13.09 -11.98 2.76
CA ASP A 108 -13.63 -10.74 3.34
C ASP A 108 -12.81 -10.24 4.54
N ARG A 109 -12.02 -11.14 5.13
CA ARG A 109 -11.01 -10.84 6.14
C ARG A 109 -9.74 -11.62 5.83
N LEU A 110 -8.59 -11.02 6.08
CA LEU A 110 -7.29 -11.67 5.90
C LEU A 110 -6.31 -11.18 6.97
N ALA A 111 -5.60 -12.11 7.62
CA ALA A 111 -4.72 -11.82 8.76
C ALA A 111 -5.43 -10.95 9.83
N GLY A 112 -6.67 -11.32 10.17
CA GLY A 112 -7.52 -10.61 11.13
C GLY A 112 -8.12 -9.27 10.64
N ARG A 113 -7.73 -8.78 9.47
CA ARG A 113 -8.11 -7.46 8.94
C ARG A 113 -9.32 -7.55 8.01
N PRO A 114 -10.35 -6.72 8.18
CA PRO A 114 -11.45 -6.67 7.22
C PRO A 114 -11.00 -6.02 5.92
N ALA A 115 -11.65 -6.38 4.82
CA ALA A 115 -11.43 -5.72 3.54
C ALA A 115 -11.85 -4.24 3.55
N LEU A 116 -11.14 -3.40 2.79
CA LEU A 116 -11.49 -2.00 2.59
C LEU A 116 -12.86 -1.87 1.87
N PRO A 117 -13.75 -0.95 2.32
CA PRO A 117 -14.96 -0.61 1.59
C PRO A 117 -14.61 0.06 0.25
N GLY A 118 -15.38 -0.21 -0.81
CA GLY A 118 -15.30 0.59 -2.03
C GLY A 118 -14.03 0.42 -2.86
N THR A 119 -13.16 -0.56 -2.58
CA THR A 119 -12.42 -1.18 -3.67
C THR A 119 -13.48 -1.82 -4.57
N ALA A 120 -13.97 -1.07 -5.56
CA ALA A 120 -14.68 -1.66 -6.69
C ALA A 120 -13.85 -2.88 -7.08
N SER A 121 -14.50 -4.02 -7.30
CA SER A 121 -13.85 -5.27 -7.69
C SER A 121 -13.25 -5.11 -9.07
N VAL A 122 -12.23 -4.27 -9.18
CA VAL A 122 -11.46 -4.02 -10.39
C VAL A 122 -10.41 -5.11 -10.37
N ALA A 123 -10.80 -6.29 -10.85
CA ALA A 123 -9.91 -7.43 -11.04
C ALA A 123 -9.18 -7.92 -9.79
N SER A 124 -9.86 -8.65 -8.90
CA SER A 124 -9.19 -9.53 -7.91
C SER A 124 -8.16 -8.92 -6.93
N ILE A 125 -7.87 -7.61 -7.01
CA ILE A 125 -7.03 -6.91 -6.05
C ILE A 125 -7.92 -6.48 -4.89
N ARG A 126 -7.51 -6.79 -3.67
CA ARG A 126 -8.23 -6.41 -2.46
C ARG A 126 -7.30 -5.82 -1.43
N GLY A 127 -7.66 -4.63 -0.94
CA GLY A 127 -7.02 -4.02 0.21
C GLY A 127 -7.71 -4.45 1.51
N TYR A 128 -6.94 -4.56 2.58
CA TYR A 128 -7.40 -4.90 3.93
C TYR A 128 -6.98 -3.81 4.90
N THR A 129 -7.92 -3.38 5.73
CA THR A 129 -7.77 -2.21 6.60
C THR A 129 -6.81 -2.50 7.75
N GLY A 130 -5.94 -1.55 8.06
CA GLY A 130 -5.12 -1.59 9.27
C GLY A 130 -4.55 -0.22 9.69
N GLY A 131 -5.10 0.89 9.17
CA GLY A 131 -4.44 2.19 9.28
C GLY A 131 -3.05 2.11 8.64
N PHE A 132 -2.00 2.36 9.42
CA PHE A 132 -0.61 2.20 8.97
C PHE A 132 -0.18 0.76 8.71
N SER A 133 -0.95 -0.25 9.13
CA SER A 133 -0.71 -1.68 8.84
C SER A 133 -1.64 -2.25 7.76
N SER A 134 -2.16 -1.39 6.88
CA SER A 134 -2.97 -1.83 5.74
C SER A 134 -2.12 -2.63 4.74
N LEU A 135 -2.71 -3.64 4.12
CA LEU A 135 -2.07 -4.48 3.10
C LEU A 135 -3.00 -4.68 1.91
N ALA A 136 -2.43 -4.91 0.73
CA ALA A 136 -3.14 -5.26 -0.48
C ALA A 136 -2.70 -6.64 -0.98
N VAL A 137 -3.63 -7.37 -1.58
CA VAL A 137 -3.41 -8.68 -2.19
C VAL A 137 -3.93 -8.65 -3.62
N ALA A 138 -3.15 -9.19 -4.55
CA ALA A 138 -3.50 -9.35 -5.95
C ALA A 138 -3.10 -10.75 -6.43
N PRO A 139 -4.03 -11.62 -6.88
CA PRO A 139 -3.64 -12.79 -7.64
C PRO A 139 -3.10 -12.35 -9.00
N LEU A 140 -2.04 -13.02 -9.44
CA LEU A 140 -1.37 -12.72 -10.68
C LEU A 140 -1.83 -13.70 -11.77
N PRO A 141 -1.96 -13.25 -13.03
CA PRO A 141 -2.17 -14.17 -14.15
C PRO A 141 -1.08 -15.26 -14.16
N PRO A 142 -1.40 -16.55 -14.42
CA PRO A 142 -0.47 -17.66 -14.21
C PRO A 142 0.89 -17.47 -14.88
N ARG A 143 0.90 -17.08 -16.17
CA ARG A 143 2.14 -16.84 -16.92
C ARG A 143 2.97 -15.69 -16.35
N TYR A 144 2.30 -14.65 -15.85
CA TYR A 144 2.97 -13.49 -15.27
C TYR A 144 3.55 -13.81 -13.89
N GLY A 145 2.78 -14.52 -13.05
CA GLY A 145 3.23 -14.99 -11.74
C GLY A 145 4.44 -15.92 -11.85
N GLN A 146 4.42 -16.90 -12.76
CA GLN A 146 5.56 -17.80 -13.01
C GLN A 146 6.80 -17.04 -13.46
N ARG A 147 6.64 -16.11 -14.41
CA ARG A 147 7.76 -15.28 -14.89
C ARG A 147 8.36 -14.43 -13.77
N LEU A 148 7.52 -13.82 -12.93
CA LEU A 148 8.00 -13.02 -11.80
C LEU A 148 8.78 -13.85 -10.78
N VAL A 149 8.29 -15.06 -10.45
CA VAL A 149 9.01 -15.99 -9.55
C VAL A 149 10.37 -16.35 -10.15
N ALA A 150 10.41 -16.74 -11.43
CA ALA A 150 11.65 -17.09 -12.12
C ALA A 150 12.64 -15.91 -12.17
N THR A 151 12.19 -14.71 -12.55
CA THR A 151 13.04 -13.51 -12.57
C THR A 151 13.55 -13.14 -11.18
N ALA A 152 12.73 -13.29 -10.14
CA ALA A 152 13.18 -13.04 -8.77
C ALA A 152 14.26 -14.06 -8.33
N GLN A 153 14.10 -15.34 -8.66
CA GLN A 153 15.09 -16.38 -8.40
C GLN A 153 16.40 -16.13 -9.17
N GLU A 154 16.32 -15.76 -10.45
CA GLU A 154 17.48 -15.38 -11.27
C GLU A 154 18.23 -14.17 -10.68
N ALA A 155 17.50 -13.24 -10.05
CA ALA A 155 18.07 -12.11 -9.32
C ALA A 155 18.60 -12.48 -7.91
N GLY A 156 18.55 -13.76 -7.52
CA GLY A 156 19.09 -14.27 -6.25
C GLY A 156 18.10 -14.26 -5.08
N ALA A 157 16.81 -14.08 -5.31
CA ALA A 157 15.82 -14.11 -4.24
C ALA A 157 15.66 -15.52 -3.66
N ALA A 158 15.70 -15.63 -2.33
CA ALA A 158 15.52 -16.89 -1.62
C ALA A 158 14.05 -17.32 -1.62
N VAL A 159 13.79 -18.54 -2.10
CA VAL A 159 12.48 -19.15 -2.08
C VAL A 159 12.33 -19.93 -0.78
N THR A 160 11.30 -19.61 0.00
CA THR A 160 11.08 -20.22 1.30
C THR A 160 9.77 -21.02 1.29
N PRO A 161 9.78 -22.30 1.70
CA PRO A 161 8.55 -23.05 1.85
C PRO A 161 7.68 -22.46 2.96
N LEU A 162 6.38 -22.33 2.69
CA LEU A 162 5.35 -22.00 3.68
C LEU A 162 4.52 -23.25 3.96
N ARG A 163 4.60 -23.72 5.21
CA ARG A 163 3.74 -24.82 5.70
C ARG A 163 2.64 -24.21 6.56
N VAL A 164 1.38 -24.44 6.19
CA VAL A 164 0.24 -24.11 7.05
C VAL A 164 0.20 -25.13 8.18
N GLY A 165 0.17 -24.66 9.43
CA GLY A 165 0.11 -25.55 10.59
C GLY A 165 -1.17 -26.39 10.58
N GLY A 166 -1.05 -27.71 10.47
CA GLY A 166 -2.16 -28.67 10.64
C GLY A 166 -3.17 -28.77 9.49
N GLY A 167 -2.98 -28.07 8.37
CA GLY A 167 -3.86 -28.14 7.18
C GLY A 167 -3.17 -28.71 5.93
N PRO A 168 -3.93 -29.02 4.86
CA PRO A 168 -3.36 -29.51 3.60
C PRO A 168 -2.67 -28.40 2.78
N GLY A 169 -2.96 -27.12 3.08
CA GLY A 169 -2.43 -25.96 2.37
C GLY A 169 -0.92 -25.81 2.48
N ARG A 170 -0.26 -25.62 1.33
CA ARG A 170 1.19 -25.48 1.18
C ARG A 170 1.51 -24.53 0.03
N GLY A 171 2.71 -24.01 0.05
CA GLY A 171 3.26 -23.23 -1.04
C GLY A 171 4.67 -22.75 -0.73
N GLU A 172 5.14 -21.84 -1.56
CA GLU A 172 6.43 -21.20 -1.40
C GLU A 172 6.30 -19.69 -1.58
N PHE A 173 7.20 -18.94 -0.96
CA PHE A 173 7.19 -17.49 -1.10
C PHE A 173 8.58 -16.91 -1.29
N LEU A 174 8.61 -15.75 -1.93
CA LEU A 174 9.74 -14.85 -1.99
C LEU A 174 9.34 -13.57 -1.27
N MET A 175 10.27 -13.01 -0.49
CA MET A 175 10.03 -11.82 0.32
C MET A 175 10.97 -10.70 -0.11
N LEU A 176 10.41 -9.51 -0.31
CA LEU A 176 11.13 -8.25 -0.40
C LEU A 176 10.80 -7.41 0.83
N THR A 177 11.83 -7.09 1.62
CA THR A 177 11.70 -6.20 2.77
C THR A 177 12.42 -4.90 2.51
N THR A 178 11.76 -3.79 2.80
CA THR A 178 12.35 -2.46 2.90
C THR A 178 12.00 -1.88 4.27
N PRO A 179 12.59 -0.75 4.69
CA PRO A 179 12.25 -0.15 5.98
C PRO A 179 10.76 0.18 6.16
N LEU A 180 10.03 0.53 5.08
CA LEU A 180 8.59 0.84 5.15
C LEU A 180 7.70 -0.20 4.48
N LEU A 181 8.05 -0.66 3.29
CA LEU A 181 7.22 -1.58 2.53
C LEU A 181 7.76 -3.00 2.63
N THR A 182 6.87 -3.94 2.91
CA THR A 182 7.13 -5.38 2.74
C THR A 182 6.26 -5.89 1.61
N ALA A 183 6.84 -6.68 0.72
CA ALA A 183 6.13 -7.34 -0.37
C ALA A 183 6.49 -8.83 -0.41
N MET A 184 5.51 -9.66 -0.75
CA MET A 184 5.63 -11.11 -0.86
C MET A 184 5.02 -11.57 -2.17
N LEU A 185 5.76 -12.39 -2.91
CA LEU A 185 5.19 -13.28 -3.92
C LEU A 185 4.95 -14.62 -3.25
N PHE A 186 3.69 -15.04 -3.16
CA PHE A 186 3.29 -16.34 -2.62
C PHE A 186 2.75 -17.21 -3.74
N HIS A 187 3.44 -18.31 -4.04
CA HIS A 187 2.98 -19.33 -4.96
C HIS A 187 2.36 -20.49 -4.17
N ALA A 188 1.04 -20.62 -4.26
CA ALA A 188 0.31 -21.70 -3.61
C ALA A 188 0.38 -22.98 -4.45
N ASP A 189 0.36 -24.16 -3.81
CA ASP A 189 0.37 -25.46 -4.50
C ASP A 189 -0.85 -25.66 -5.43
N THR A 190 -1.91 -24.85 -5.25
CA THR A 190 -3.05 -24.77 -6.18
C THR A 190 -2.70 -24.16 -7.54
N GLY A 191 -1.47 -23.70 -7.74
CA GLY A 191 -0.96 -23.08 -8.97
C GLY A 191 -1.19 -21.57 -9.07
N VAL A 192 -1.78 -20.95 -8.03
CA VAL A 192 -2.04 -19.50 -8.00
C VAL A 192 -0.88 -18.77 -7.34
N THR A 193 -0.39 -17.71 -8.00
CA THR A 193 0.56 -16.78 -7.41
C THR A 193 -0.16 -15.52 -6.93
N PHE A 194 0.09 -15.11 -5.70
CA PHE A 194 -0.40 -13.87 -5.10
C PHE A 194 0.76 -12.91 -4.87
N LEU A 195 0.55 -11.64 -5.20
CA LEU A 195 1.34 -10.53 -4.70
C LEU A 195 0.65 -9.94 -3.48
N LEU A 196 1.33 -9.97 -2.33
CA LEU A 196 0.90 -9.29 -1.11
C LEU A 196 1.86 -8.14 -0.84
N ALA A 197 1.37 -6.96 -0.50
CA ALA A 197 2.21 -5.82 -0.17
C ALA A 197 1.56 -4.90 0.86
N GLY A 198 2.37 -4.33 1.75
CA GLY A 198 1.87 -3.36 2.73
C GLY A 198 2.96 -2.82 3.63
N ALA A 199 2.63 -1.77 4.38
CA ALA A 199 3.49 -1.25 5.45
C ALA A 199 3.34 -2.11 6.71
N VAL A 200 3.61 -3.41 6.54
CA VAL A 200 3.40 -4.45 7.55
C VAL A 200 4.66 -5.29 7.74
N ARG A 201 4.82 -5.85 8.93
CA ARG A 201 5.93 -6.76 9.22
C ARG A 201 5.80 -8.08 8.43
N PRO A 202 6.91 -8.79 8.14
CA PRO A 202 6.89 -10.05 7.39
C PRO A 202 5.95 -11.12 7.95
N GLU A 203 5.75 -11.16 9.25
CA GLU A 203 4.85 -12.11 9.94
C GLU A 203 3.40 -11.96 9.48
N VAL A 204 2.97 -10.72 9.21
CA VAL A 204 1.61 -10.43 8.75
C VAL A 204 1.38 -11.00 7.36
N LEU A 205 2.34 -10.82 6.44
CA LEU A 205 2.24 -11.38 5.09
C LEU A 205 2.31 -12.91 5.11
N ARG A 206 3.11 -13.51 6.01
CA ARG A 206 3.15 -14.97 6.18
C ARG A 206 1.83 -15.53 6.70
N GLY A 207 1.20 -14.87 7.68
CA GLY A 207 -0.13 -15.23 8.16
C GLY A 207 -1.20 -15.11 7.07
N ALA A 208 -1.18 -14.01 6.32
CA ALA A 208 -2.07 -13.80 5.19
C ALA A 208 -1.90 -14.87 4.09
N ALA A 209 -0.66 -15.20 3.72
CA ALA A 209 -0.38 -16.26 2.75
C ALA A 209 -0.87 -17.63 3.23
N ALA A 210 -0.71 -17.93 4.53
CA ALA A 210 -1.21 -19.18 5.11
C ALA A 210 -2.74 -19.27 5.06
N GLU A 211 -3.46 -18.18 5.32
CA GLU A 211 -4.92 -18.11 5.19
C GLU A 211 -5.39 -18.23 3.72
N LEU A 212 -4.62 -17.71 2.75
CA LEU A 212 -4.91 -17.86 1.32
C LEU A 212 -4.66 -19.27 0.78
N ALA A 213 -3.83 -20.06 1.47
CA ALA A 213 -3.48 -21.43 1.11
C ALA A 213 -4.45 -22.48 1.66
N ALA A 214 -5.29 -22.09 2.63
CA ALA A 214 -6.33 -22.93 3.24
C ALA A 214 -7.58 -23.00 2.35
#